data_AF-A0A1J1H027-F1
#
_entry.id   AF-A0A1J1H027-F1
#
_cell.length_a   1.000
_cell.length_b   1.000
_cell.length_c   1.000
_cell.angle_alpha   90.00
_cell.angle_beta   90.00
_cell.angle_gamma   90.00
#
_symmetry.space_group_name_H-M   'P 1'
#
loop_
_entity.id
_entity.type
_entity.pdbx_description
1 polymer ?
#
loop_
_entity_poly.entity_id
_entity_poly.type
_entity_poly.pdbx_seq_one_letter_code
_entity_poly.pdbx_strand_id
1 'polypeptide(L)'
;MRNGNTVNILSDEEINKKYVELKNKINLENDEDDCHIKEMKHLLKIVCLKYKAIKFGDFILKSKRKSKYFFSSGVLNNVISANIISFLISHLILKKNFKFDYLLGASYKGIPIATLTSYFLFSSNKYHNVFYLYDRKEKKEYGDKNDIIGILEDNNINEEKKIIIIDDVFTCGTALGEILNKLKHYNNLKVIAIIVLFNRNEYNINENNEKIYFKDLFEQKFNIPLYSILNYNEDFDHLI
;
A
#
# COMPACT_ATOMS: atom_id res chain seq x y z
N MET A 1 12.68 9.93 -33.72
CA MET A 1 12.21 11.01 -32.83
C MET A 1 10.70 10.84 -32.65
N ARG A 2 10.24 10.16 -31.60
CA ARG A 2 8.83 10.13 -31.23
C ARG A 2 8.62 11.19 -30.16
N ASN A 3 7.67 12.08 -30.38
CA ASN A 3 7.28 13.16 -29.49
C ASN A 3 7.09 12.62 -28.07
N GLY A 4 8.03 12.94 -27.18
CA GLY A 4 7.83 12.74 -25.76
C GLY A 4 6.71 13.67 -25.35
N ASN A 5 5.56 13.10 -24.98
CA ASN A 5 4.54 13.81 -24.22
C ASN A 5 5.26 14.46 -23.04
N THR A 6 5.46 15.77 -23.10
CA THR A 6 5.88 16.58 -21.97
C THR A 6 4.75 16.47 -20.96
N VAL A 7 4.85 15.47 -20.07
CA VAL A 7 4.03 15.40 -18.87
C VAL A 7 4.21 16.76 -18.21
N ASN A 8 3.16 17.58 -18.18
CA ASN A 8 3.22 18.89 -17.55
C ASN A 8 3.50 18.65 -16.07
N ILE A 9 4.75 18.82 -15.65
CA ILE A 9 5.20 18.47 -14.30
C ILE A 9 4.68 19.57 -13.37
N LEU A 10 3.52 19.32 -12.77
CA LEU A 10 2.93 20.22 -11.76
C LEU A 10 3.95 20.52 -10.66
N SER A 11 3.97 21.77 -10.20
CA SER A 11 4.73 22.17 -9.03
C SER A 11 4.17 21.52 -7.75
N ASP A 12 4.95 21.53 -6.67
CA ASP A 12 4.53 20.99 -5.37
C ASP A 12 3.31 21.76 -4.82
N GLU A 13 3.26 23.07 -5.06
CA GLU A 13 2.15 23.94 -4.68
C GLU A 13 0.87 23.60 -5.47
N GLU A 14 0.99 23.38 -6.79
CA GLU A 14 -0.14 22.99 -7.64
C GLU A 14 -0.69 21.61 -7.26
N ILE A 15 0.19 20.65 -6.95
CA ILE A 15 -0.20 19.32 -6.49
C ILE A 15 -0.93 19.43 -5.16
N ASN A 16 -0.39 20.19 -4.21
CA ASN A 16 -1.03 20.36 -2.90
C ASN A 16 -2.40 21.05 -3.02
N LYS A 17 -2.51 22.09 -3.86
CA LYS A 17 -3.79 22.77 -4.11
C LYS A 17 -4.85 21.81 -4.67
N LYS A 18 -4.47 21.01 -5.68
CA LYS A 18 -5.36 19.98 -6.25
C LYS A 18 -5.72 18.89 -5.23
N TYR A 19 -4.75 18.44 -4.45
CA TYR A 19 -5.00 17.46 -3.38
C TYR A 19 -6.03 17.97 -2.38
N VAL A 20 -5.89 19.22 -1.90
CA VAL A 20 -6.84 19.82 -0.94
C VAL A 20 -8.23 19.96 -1.55
N GLU A 21 -8.31 20.42 -2.80
CA GLU A 21 -9.59 20.54 -3.52
C GLU A 21 -10.29 19.19 -3.63
N LEU A 22 -9.59 18.15 -4.10
CA LEU A 22 -10.12 16.80 -4.25
C LEU A 22 -10.51 16.20 -2.89
N LYS A 23 -9.65 16.33 -1.88
CA LYS A 23 -9.92 15.85 -0.52
C LYS A 23 -11.23 16.41 0.03
N ASN A 24 -11.52 17.69 -0.20
CA ASN A 24 -12.74 18.34 0.29
C ASN A 24 -14.01 17.89 -0.46
N LYS A 25 -13.87 17.45 -1.72
CA LYS A 25 -14.98 16.89 -2.51
C LYS A 25 -15.25 15.42 -2.21
N ILE A 26 -14.22 14.69 -1.77
CA ILE A 26 -14.34 13.26 -1.45
C ILE A 26 -14.92 13.11 -0.05
N ASN A 27 -16.14 12.57 0.02
CA ASN A 27 -16.59 11.96 1.26
C ASN A 27 -15.86 10.62 1.41
N LEU A 28 -15.03 10.50 2.45
CA LEU A 28 -14.25 9.30 2.72
C LEU A 28 -15.12 8.03 2.86
N GLU A 29 -16.42 8.18 3.16
CA GLU A 29 -17.35 7.07 3.40
C GLU A 29 -18.18 6.69 2.18
N ASN A 30 -18.71 7.69 1.46
CA ASN A 30 -19.76 7.52 0.45
C ASN A 30 -19.48 8.38 -0.80
N ASP A 31 -18.31 8.23 -1.41
CA ASP A 31 -18.09 8.77 -2.76
C ASP A 31 -18.75 7.83 -3.78
N GLU A 32 -20.07 8.00 -3.98
CA GLU A 32 -20.94 7.12 -4.77
C GLU A 32 -20.49 7.00 -6.24
N ASP A 33 -19.87 8.05 -6.80
CA ASP A 33 -19.48 8.09 -8.22
C ASP A 33 -18.00 7.74 -8.48
N ASP A 34 -17.18 7.58 -7.43
CA ASP A 34 -15.74 7.26 -7.49
C ASP A 34 -14.93 8.21 -8.40
N CYS A 35 -15.51 9.34 -8.82
CA CYS A 35 -14.96 10.22 -9.84
C CYS A 35 -13.79 11.04 -9.28
N HIS A 36 -13.98 11.63 -8.11
CA HIS A 36 -12.93 12.38 -7.41
C HIS A 36 -11.81 11.46 -6.92
N ILE A 37 -12.12 10.23 -6.53
CA ILE A 37 -11.10 9.22 -6.21
C ILE A 37 -10.28 8.84 -7.44
N LYS A 38 -10.90 8.68 -8.62
CA LYS A 38 -10.17 8.47 -9.88
C LYS A 38 -9.28 9.67 -10.23
N GLU A 39 -9.74 10.90 -9.98
CA GLU A 39 -8.92 12.12 -10.15
C GLU A 39 -7.75 12.18 -9.16
N MET A 40 -7.98 11.81 -7.89
CA MET A 40 -6.93 11.71 -6.86
C MET A 40 -5.90 10.64 -7.23
N LYS A 41 -6.35 9.49 -7.77
CA LYS A 41 -5.49 8.44 -8.31
C LYS A 41 -4.69 8.95 -9.52
N HIS A 42 -5.29 9.76 -10.40
CA HIS A 42 -4.57 10.40 -11.50
C HIS A 42 -3.52 11.39 -11.00
N LEU A 43 -3.83 12.21 -10.00
CA LEU A 43 -2.87 13.09 -9.34
C LEU A 43 -1.68 12.30 -8.76
N LEU A 44 -1.95 11.15 -8.12
CA LEU A 44 -0.91 10.25 -7.64
C LEU A 44 0.00 9.73 -8.77
N LYS A 45 -0.56 9.40 -9.95
CA LYS A 45 0.25 9.00 -11.13
C LYS A 45 1.19 10.11 -11.58
N ILE A 46 0.72 11.36 -11.61
CA ILE A 46 1.56 12.54 -11.91
C ILE A 46 2.69 12.66 -10.88
N VAL A 47 2.38 12.50 -9.59
CA VAL A 47 3.36 12.52 -8.49
C VAL A 47 4.41 11.42 -8.66
N CYS A 48 3.99 10.19 -9.01
CA CYS A 48 4.91 9.08 -9.27
C CYS A 48 5.88 9.37 -10.43
N LEU A 49 5.41 10.03 -11.50
CA LEU A 49 6.24 10.44 -12.63
C LEU A 49 7.19 11.58 -12.25
N LYS A 50 6.67 12.62 -11.59
CA LYS A 50 7.42 13.81 -11.15
C LYS A 50 8.61 13.45 -10.26
N TYR A 51 8.38 12.66 -9.21
CA TYR A 51 9.45 12.25 -8.29
C TYR A 51 10.24 11.04 -8.79
N LYS A 52 9.98 10.56 -10.01
CA LYS A 52 10.64 9.40 -10.62
C LYS A 52 10.51 8.13 -9.78
N ALA A 53 9.36 7.97 -9.13
CA ALA A 53 8.99 6.76 -8.41
C ALA A 53 8.79 5.60 -9.37
N ILE A 54 8.29 5.88 -10.57
CA ILE A 54 8.34 4.98 -11.73
C ILE A 54 9.29 5.53 -12.79
N LYS A 55 10.09 4.65 -13.39
CA LYS A 55 10.98 4.97 -14.51
C LYS A 55 10.78 3.94 -15.61
N PHE A 56 10.78 4.38 -16.85
CA PHE A 56 10.66 3.53 -18.04
C PHE A 56 12.01 3.38 -18.74
N GLY A 57 12.25 2.19 -19.29
CA GLY A 57 13.54 1.82 -19.89
C GLY A 57 13.91 0.38 -19.59
N ASP A 58 15.09 -0.06 -20.01
CA ASP A 58 15.55 -1.42 -19.76
C ASP A 58 16.24 -1.52 -18.39
N PHE A 59 15.61 -2.25 -17.46
CA PHE A 59 16.14 -2.50 -16.12
C PHE A 59 16.38 -3.99 -15.89
N ILE A 60 17.40 -4.31 -15.09
CA ILE A 60 17.63 -5.67 -14.58
C ILE A 60 17.17 -5.71 -13.12
N LEU A 61 16.17 -6.54 -12.83
CA LEU A 61 15.62 -6.69 -11.48
C LEU A 61 16.51 -7.59 -10.61
N LYS A 62 16.29 -7.61 -9.28
CA LYS A 62 16.95 -8.56 -8.36
C LYS A 62 16.77 -10.02 -8.78
N SER A 63 15.69 -10.35 -9.46
CA SER A 63 15.44 -11.67 -10.03
C SER A 63 16.21 -11.95 -11.34
N LYS A 64 17.14 -11.07 -11.75
CA LYS A 64 17.85 -11.07 -13.05
C LYS A 64 16.96 -10.94 -14.29
N ARG A 65 15.64 -10.72 -14.12
CA ARG A 65 14.70 -10.51 -15.23
C ARG A 65 14.87 -9.11 -15.80
N LYS A 66 14.73 -8.99 -17.13
CA LYS A 66 14.63 -7.69 -17.81
C LYS A 66 13.22 -7.14 -17.60
N SER A 67 13.13 -5.86 -17.23
CA SER A 67 11.87 -5.14 -17.04
C SER A 67 11.90 -3.85 -17.85
N LYS A 68 10.75 -3.48 -18.43
CA LYS A 68 10.57 -2.21 -19.15
C LYS A 68 10.33 -1.01 -18.23
N TYR A 69 10.23 -1.28 -16.93
CA TYR A 69 10.10 -0.25 -15.92
C TYR A 69 10.80 -0.65 -14.61
N PHE A 70 11.05 0.35 -13.78
CA PHE A 70 11.49 0.18 -12.40
C PHE A 70 10.66 1.08 -11.49
N PHE A 71 10.20 0.53 -10.36
CA PHE A 71 9.45 1.27 -9.35
C PHE A 71 10.22 1.32 -8.02
N SER A 72 10.34 2.51 -7.44
CA SER A 72 10.89 2.75 -6.11
C SER A 72 10.06 3.79 -5.37
N SER A 73 9.42 3.36 -4.29
CA SER A 73 8.65 4.21 -3.37
C SER A 73 9.50 5.14 -2.52
N GLY A 74 10.83 4.96 -2.43
CA GLY A 74 11.67 5.74 -1.52
C GLY A 74 11.66 7.26 -1.81
N VAL A 75 11.43 7.64 -3.06
CA VAL A 75 11.30 9.04 -3.50
C VAL A 75 9.93 9.66 -3.16
N LEU A 76 8.97 8.85 -2.70
CA LEU A 76 7.64 9.29 -2.26
C LEU A 76 7.61 9.61 -0.76
N ASN A 77 8.75 9.54 -0.06
CA ASN A 77 8.90 9.93 1.34
C ASN A 77 8.94 11.46 1.50
N ASN A 78 7.88 12.13 1.04
CA ASN A 78 7.62 13.55 1.21
C ASN A 78 6.13 13.73 1.54
N VAL A 79 5.77 14.80 2.26
CA VAL A 79 4.41 14.95 2.82
C VAL A 79 3.34 15.06 1.74
N ILE A 80 3.65 15.67 0.59
CA ILE A 80 2.70 15.82 -0.53
C ILE A 80 2.31 14.45 -1.09
N SER A 81 3.31 13.60 -1.35
CA SER A 81 3.10 12.24 -1.84
C SER A 81 2.42 11.37 -0.79
N ALA A 82 2.92 11.40 0.46
CA ALA A 82 2.41 10.59 1.55
C ALA A 82 0.95 10.93 1.90
N ASN A 83 0.55 12.20 1.80
CA ASN A 83 -0.83 12.65 1.98
C ASN A 83 -1.77 11.98 0.98
N ILE A 84 -1.43 12.00 -0.31
CA ILE A 84 -2.26 11.39 -1.37
C ILE A 84 -2.34 9.88 -1.16
N ILE A 85 -1.21 9.21 -0.91
CA ILE A 85 -1.13 7.76 -0.72
C ILE A 85 -1.97 7.32 0.48
N SER A 86 -1.74 7.92 1.65
CA SER A 86 -2.39 7.51 2.89
C SER A 86 -3.87 7.87 2.90
N PHE A 87 -4.26 8.97 2.25
CA PHE A 87 -5.66 9.31 2.04
C PHE A 87 -6.39 8.26 1.20
N LEU A 88 -5.82 7.84 0.06
CA LEU A 88 -6.41 6.80 -0.79
C LEU A 88 -6.50 5.44 -0.08
N ILE A 89 -5.50 5.07 0.74
CA ILE A 89 -5.55 3.86 1.57
C ILE A 89 -6.67 3.97 2.61
N SER A 90 -6.80 5.11 3.30
CA SER A 90 -7.88 5.31 4.29
C SER A 90 -9.27 5.24 3.66
N HIS A 91 -9.45 5.83 2.48
CA HIS A 91 -10.70 5.73 1.72
C HIS A 91 -11.00 4.28 1.35
N LEU A 92 -10.01 3.52 0.87
CA LEU A 92 -10.20 2.11 0.54
C LEU A 92 -10.65 1.29 1.76
N ILE A 93 -10.06 1.53 2.93
CA ILE A 93 -10.45 0.87 4.19
C ILE A 93 -11.90 1.18 4.55
N LEU A 94 -12.30 2.45 4.46
CA LEU A 94 -13.65 2.91 4.76
C LEU A 94 -14.69 2.41 3.75
N LYS A 95 -14.40 2.50 2.45
CA LYS A 95 -15.26 2.00 1.35
C LYS A 95 -15.49 0.49 1.44
N LYS A 96 -14.48 -0.28 1.88
CA LYS A 96 -14.61 -1.72 2.11
C LYS A 96 -15.30 -2.07 3.43
N ASN A 97 -15.55 -1.08 4.28
CA ASN A 97 -16.15 -1.24 5.60
C ASN A 97 -15.43 -2.31 6.44
N PHE A 98 -14.09 -2.31 6.39
CA PHE A 98 -13.30 -3.28 7.17
C PHE A 98 -13.46 -2.98 8.67
N LYS A 99 -13.83 -4.01 9.42
CA LYS A 99 -13.78 -4.00 10.89
C LYS A 99 -12.41 -4.51 11.31
N PHE A 100 -11.54 -3.62 11.75
CA PHE A 100 -10.18 -3.93 12.17
C PHE A 100 -9.88 -3.36 13.56
N ASP A 101 -8.90 -3.95 14.24
CA ASP A 101 -8.39 -3.51 15.54
C ASP A 101 -7.04 -2.79 15.37
N TYR A 102 -6.20 -3.26 14.44
CA TYR A 102 -4.87 -2.70 14.18
C TYR A 102 -4.59 -2.47 12.70
N LEU A 103 -3.89 -1.39 12.39
CA LEU A 103 -3.10 -1.28 11.16
C LEU A 103 -1.67 -1.76 11.43
N LEU A 104 -1.07 -2.55 10.55
CA LEU A 104 0.34 -2.93 10.66
C LEU A 104 1.13 -2.39 9.48
N GLY A 105 2.05 -1.46 9.74
CA GLY A 105 2.98 -0.95 8.75
C GLY A 105 4.15 -1.92 8.53
N ALA A 106 4.26 -2.51 7.35
CA ALA A 106 5.35 -3.40 6.99
C ALA A 106 6.70 -2.68 6.99
N SER A 107 7.72 -3.31 7.60
CA SER A 107 9.01 -2.66 7.77
C SER A 107 9.84 -2.55 6.49
N TYR A 108 10.41 -1.39 6.15
CA TYR A 108 10.34 -0.10 6.86
C TYR A 108 9.33 0.87 6.24
N LYS A 109 8.88 0.61 5.02
CA LYS A 109 8.22 1.59 4.16
C LYS A 109 6.73 1.73 4.47
N GLY A 110 6.09 0.65 4.92
CA GLY A 110 4.72 0.68 5.41
C GLY A 110 4.57 1.42 6.73
N ILE A 111 5.63 1.57 7.54
CA ILE A 111 5.58 2.25 8.84
C ILE A 111 5.07 3.70 8.73
N PRO A 112 5.74 4.61 7.98
CA PRO A 112 5.26 5.99 7.86
C PRO A 112 3.88 6.08 7.19
N ILE A 113 3.57 5.16 6.27
CA ILE A 113 2.28 5.13 5.58
C ILE A 113 1.17 4.71 6.55
N ALA A 114 1.37 3.70 7.39
CA ALA A 114 0.40 3.25 8.38
C ALA A 114 0.12 4.33 9.43
N THR A 115 1.15 5.03 9.91
CA THR A 115 0.98 6.15 10.83
C THR A 115 0.11 7.25 10.22
N LEU A 116 0.42 7.71 9.00
CA LEU A 116 -0.33 8.78 8.36
C LEU A 116 -1.73 8.32 7.89
N THR A 117 -1.89 7.05 7.53
CA THR A 117 -3.19 6.45 7.23
C THR A 117 -4.09 6.43 8.47
N SER A 118 -3.52 6.12 9.64
CA SER A 118 -4.23 6.17 10.92
C SER A 118 -4.78 7.56 11.21
N TYR A 119 -4.01 8.62 10.91
CA TYR A 119 -4.47 10.01 11.02
C TYR A 119 -5.69 10.31 10.13
N PHE A 120 -5.68 9.87 8.87
CA PHE A 120 -6.82 10.08 7.96
C PHE A 120 -8.05 9.29 8.38
N LEU A 121 -7.87 8.05 8.85
CA LEU A 121 -8.98 7.26 9.40
C LEU A 121 -9.56 7.91 10.65
N PHE A 122 -8.73 8.40 11.57
CA PHE A 122 -9.20 9.09 12.76
C PHE A 122 -10.01 10.35 12.39
N SER A 123 -9.58 11.08 11.36
CA SER A 123 -10.27 12.27 10.84
C SER A 123 -11.67 11.98 10.26
N SER A 124 -12.05 10.71 10.06
CA SER A 124 -13.42 10.33 9.67
C SER A 124 -14.43 10.34 10.82
N ASN A 125 -13.98 10.54 12.07
CA ASN A 125 -14.81 10.48 13.29
C ASN A 125 -15.52 9.13 13.55
N LYS A 126 -15.21 8.06 12.79
CA LYS A 126 -15.74 6.70 13.04
C LYS A 126 -15.03 5.94 14.15
N TYR A 127 -13.82 6.36 14.49
CA TYR A 127 -12.95 5.66 15.42
C TYR A 127 -12.67 6.53 16.63
N HIS A 128 -12.82 5.97 17.82
CA HIS A 128 -12.37 6.63 19.06
C HIS A 128 -10.84 6.66 19.16
N ASN A 129 -10.16 5.67 18.57
CA ASN A 129 -8.73 5.62 18.39
C ASN A 129 -8.39 4.69 17.20
N VAL A 130 -7.21 4.85 16.60
CA VAL A 130 -6.68 3.95 15.57
C VAL A 130 -5.31 3.46 16.02
N PHE A 131 -5.23 2.21 16.47
CA PHE A 131 -3.97 1.61 16.88
C PHE A 131 -3.20 1.11 15.67
N TYR A 132 -1.90 1.37 15.65
CA TYR A 132 -1.00 0.88 14.61
C TYR A 132 0.19 0.15 15.21
N LEU A 133 0.65 -0.85 14.47
CA LEU A 133 1.75 -1.75 14.76
C LEU A 133 2.81 -1.66 13.65
N TYR A 134 4.00 -2.18 13.90
CA TYR A 134 4.97 -2.49 12.86
C TYR A 134 5.79 -3.73 13.21
N ASP A 135 6.32 -4.43 12.21
CA ASP A 135 7.22 -5.55 12.44
C ASP A 135 8.69 -5.09 12.50
N ARG A 136 9.53 -5.79 13.28
CA ARG A 136 10.99 -5.63 13.21
C ARG A 136 11.58 -6.66 12.26
N LYS A 137 12.54 -6.25 11.42
CA LYS A 137 13.25 -7.20 10.54
C LYS A 137 14.16 -8.15 11.30
N GLU A 138 14.84 -7.64 12.31
CA GLU A 138 15.82 -8.38 13.09
C GLU A 138 15.27 -8.69 14.48
N LYS A 139 15.38 -9.96 14.87
CA LYS A 139 15.04 -10.41 16.21
C LYS A 139 16.09 -9.90 17.19
N LYS A 140 15.65 -9.27 18.28
CA LYS A 140 16.58 -8.89 19.35
C LYS A 140 16.89 -10.09 20.24
N GLU A 141 18.17 -10.26 20.57
CA GLU A 141 18.61 -11.28 21.54
C GLU A 141 18.45 -10.82 23.01
N TYR A 142 18.48 -9.51 23.24
CA TYR A 142 18.41 -8.88 24.57
C TYR A 142 17.35 -7.76 24.61
N GLY A 143 16.63 -7.62 25.73
CA GLY A 143 15.52 -6.66 25.89
C GLY A 143 14.17 -7.22 25.42
N ASP A 144 13.23 -6.35 25.01
CA ASP A 144 11.94 -6.75 24.45
C ASP A 144 12.13 -7.57 23.17
N LYS A 145 11.80 -8.87 23.26
CA LYS A 145 11.97 -9.88 22.21
C LYS A 145 10.79 -9.92 21.23
N ASN A 146 9.82 -9.02 21.37
CA ASN A 146 8.68 -8.96 20.46
C ASN A 146 9.10 -8.46 19.07
N ASP A 147 8.73 -9.24 18.06
CA ASP A 147 8.97 -8.92 16.65
C ASP A 147 7.88 -8.00 16.07
N ILE A 148 6.77 -7.80 16.79
CA ILE A 148 5.69 -6.86 16.48
C ILE A 148 5.67 -5.77 17.56
N ILE A 149 5.69 -4.51 17.15
CA ILE A 149 5.81 -3.36 18.04
C ILE A 149 4.56 -2.49 17.96
N GLY A 150 4.03 -2.13 19.12
CA GLY A 150 2.90 -1.23 19.30
C GLY A 150 2.16 -1.55 20.60
N ILE A 151 0.98 -0.97 20.79
CA ILE A 151 0.12 -1.30 21.94
C ILE A 151 -0.66 -2.56 21.58
N LEU A 152 -0.17 -3.72 22.00
CA LEU A 152 -0.91 -4.97 21.95
C LEU A 152 -1.68 -5.08 23.27
N GLU A 153 -3.00 -4.91 23.23
CA GLU A 153 -3.82 -5.04 24.43
C GLU A 153 -3.86 -6.51 24.89
N ASP A 154 -3.29 -6.77 26.07
CA ASP A 154 -3.18 -8.11 26.68
C ASP A 154 -4.48 -8.55 27.39
N ASN A 155 -5.48 -7.66 27.43
CA ASN A 155 -6.59 -7.75 28.39
C ASN A 155 -7.65 -8.79 28.03
N ASN A 156 -7.62 -9.38 26.83
CA ASN A 156 -8.50 -10.50 26.49
C ASN A 156 -7.92 -11.38 25.36
N ILE A 157 -7.01 -12.28 25.71
CA ILE A 157 -6.39 -13.27 24.79
C ILE A 157 -7.45 -14.14 24.07
N ASN A 158 -8.67 -14.22 24.58
CA ASN A 158 -9.76 -15.01 23.99
C ASN A 158 -10.46 -14.33 22.81
N GLU A 159 -10.18 -13.05 22.53
CA GLU A 159 -10.75 -12.33 21.38
C GLU A 159 -9.76 -12.21 20.22
N GLU A 160 -10.17 -12.67 19.04
CA GLU A 160 -9.43 -12.50 17.79
C GLU A 160 -9.42 -11.02 17.37
N LYS A 161 -8.24 -10.40 17.35
CA LYS A 161 -7.99 -9.02 16.89
C LYS A 161 -7.56 -9.02 15.43
N LYS A 162 -8.21 -8.17 14.64
CA LYS A 162 -8.10 -8.08 13.19
C LYS A 162 -7.08 -7.04 12.76
N ILE A 163 -6.21 -7.43 11.84
CA ILE A 163 -5.09 -6.63 11.34
C ILE A 163 -5.27 -6.35 9.85
N ILE A 164 -5.05 -5.10 9.45
CA ILE A 164 -4.81 -4.73 8.06
C ILE A 164 -3.32 -4.40 7.90
N ILE A 165 -2.62 -5.13 7.03
CA ILE A 165 -1.21 -4.83 6.72
C ILE A 165 -1.14 -3.76 5.63
N ILE A 166 -0.27 -2.77 5.81
CA ILE A 166 0.03 -1.71 4.84
C ILE A 166 1.48 -1.81 4.41
N ASP A 167 1.73 -1.86 3.10
CA ASP A 167 3.08 -1.87 2.51
C ASP A 167 3.18 -1.04 1.22
N ASP A 168 4.38 -0.85 0.70
CA ASP A 168 4.59 -0.05 -0.51
C ASP A 168 4.32 -0.84 -1.80
N VAL A 169 4.94 -2.00 -1.97
CA VAL A 169 4.96 -2.68 -3.28
C VAL A 169 4.72 -4.18 -3.14
N PHE A 170 3.73 -4.68 -3.88
CA PHE A 170 3.58 -6.11 -4.11
C PHE A 170 4.31 -6.56 -5.38
N THR A 171 5.19 -7.56 -5.23
CA THR A 171 5.88 -8.25 -6.33
C THR A 171 5.52 -9.74 -6.35
N CYS A 172 6.08 -10.53 -5.43
CA CYS A 172 5.78 -11.96 -5.26
C CYS A 172 5.28 -12.29 -3.84
N GLY A 173 5.09 -11.28 -3.00
CA GLY A 173 4.62 -11.45 -1.61
C GLY A 173 5.65 -11.99 -0.61
N THR A 174 6.94 -12.11 -0.96
CA THR A 174 7.97 -12.68 -0.05
C THR A 174 8.04 -11.95 1.30
N ALA A 175 8.17 -10.62 1.29
CA ALA A 175 8.25 -9.82 2.52
C ALA A 175 6.96 -9.90 3.37
N LEU A 176 5.80 -9.86 2.72
CA LEU A 176 4.52 -10.05 3.40
C LEU A 176 4.41 -11.45 4.00
N GLY A 177 4.89 -12.48 3.32
CA GLY A 177 4.94 -13.85 3.82
C GLY A 177 5.79 -13.99 5.10
N GLU A 178 6.90 -13.25 5.20
CA GLU A 178 7.72 -13.19 6.42
C GLU A 178 6.94 -12.54 7.58
N ILE A 179 6.23 -11.44 7.32
CA ILE A 179 5.38 -10.78 8.32
C ILE A 179 4.26 -11.71 8.79
N LEU A 180 3.57 -12.38 7.85
CA LEU A 180 2.53 -13.35 8.19
C LEU A 180 3.07 -14.50 9.04
N ASN A 181 4.30 -14.95 8.79
CA ASN A 181 4.94 -15.98 9.63
C ASN A 181 5.25 -15.47 11.04
N LYS A 182 5.70 -14.21 11.21
CA LYS A 182 5.88 -13.61 12.54
C LYS A 182 4.56 -13.52 13.31
N LEU A 183 3.48 -13.13 12.63
CA LEU A 183 2.16 -13.00 13.23
C LEU A 183 1.55 -14.33 13.66
N LYS A 184 1.95 -15.46 13.08
CA LYS A 184 1.51 -16.81 13.55
C LYS A 184 1.90 -17.11 14.99
N HIS A 185 2.89 -16.42 15.56
CA HIS A 185 3.26 -16.57 16.97
C HIS A 185 2.27 -15.89 17.94
N TYR A 186 1.32 -15.11 17.42
CA TYR A 186 0.32 -14.39 18.19
C TYR A 186 -1.05 -15.01 17.93
N ASN A 187 -1.51 -15.88 18.81
CA ASN A 187 -2.71 -16.71 18.61
C ASN A 187 -4.01 -15.90 18.47
N ASN A 188 -4.04 -14.69 19.02
CA ASN A 188 -5.20 -13.79 18.98
C ASN A 188 -5.14 -12.79 17.82
N LEU A 189 -4.11 -12.79 16.97
CA LEU A 189 -3.97 -11.85 15.87
C LEU A 189 -4.33 -12.50 14.53
N LYS A 190 -5.20 -11.85 13.77
CA LYS A 190 -5.60 -12.31 12.43
C LYS A 190 -5.50 -11.20 11.40
N VAL A 191 -4.77 -11.47 10.33
CA VAL A 191 -4.73 -10.58 9.18
C VAL A 191 -5.97 -10.78 8.33
N ILE A 192 -6.72 -9.70 8.10
CA ILE A 192 -7.97 -9.72 7.33
C ILE A 192 -7.83 -9.09 5.94
N ALA A 193 -6.80 -8.26 5.73
CA ALA A 193 -6.50 -7.64 4.45
C ALA A 193 -5.04 -7.18 4.38
N ILE A 194 -4.53 -7.11 3.16
CA ILE A 194 -3.27 -6.42 2.86
C ILE A 194 -3.57 -5.31 1.86
N ILE A 195 -3.05 -4.12 2.10
CA ILE A 195 -3.18 -2.97 1.21
C ILE A 195 -1.79 -2.49 0.85
N VAL A 196 -1.50 -2.41 -0.45
CA VAL A 196 -0.24 -1.87 -0.96
C VAL A 196 -0.45 -0.60 -1.78
N LEU A 197 0.57 0.26 -1.84
CA LEU A 197 0.55 1.37 -2.78
C LEU A 197 0.54 0.85 -4.23
N PHE A 198 1.43 -0.09 -4.58
CA PHE A 198 1.62 -0.51 -5.96
C PHE A 198 1.69 -2.04 -6.12
N ASN A 199 0.83 -2.60 -6.96
CA ASN A 199 0.95 -3.98 -7.44
C ASN A 199 1.61 -4.00 -8.81
N ARG A 200 2.74 -4.69 -8.92
CA ARG A 200 3.50 -4.81 -10.18
C ARG A 200 2.86 -5.70 -11.23
N ASN A 201 1.79 -6.42 -10.88
CA ASN A 201 1.14 -7.45 -11.71
C ASN A 201 2.14 -8.48 -12.25
N GLU A 202 3.12 -8.86 -11.43
CA GLU A 202 4.09 -9.88 -11.81
C GLU A 202 3.41 -11.24 -11.96
N TYR A 203 3.85 -12.01 -12.95
CA TYR A 203 3.30 -13.31 -13.28
C TYR A 203 4.39 -14.27 -13.74
N ASN A 204 4.06 -15.57 -13.69
CA ASN A 204 4.75 -16.62 -14.43
C ASN A 204 3.86 -17.10 -15.59
N ILE A 205 4.46 -17.81 -16.55
CA ILE A 205 3.74 -18.48 -17.63
C ILE A 205 3.67 -19.97 -17.27
N ASN A 206 2.47 -20.56 -17.29
CA ASN A 206 2.28 -21.99 -17.03
C ASN A 206 2.53 -22.85 -18.28
N GLU A 207 2.41 -24.17 -18.15
CA GLU A 207 2.58 -25.13 -19.25
C GLU A 207 1.59 -24.91 -20.42
N ASN A 208 0.43 -24.29 -20.14
CA ASN A 208 -0.59 -23.93 -21.12
C ASN A 208 -0.39 -22.54 -21.74
N ASN A 209 0.76 -21.90 -21.50
CA ASN A 209 1.08 -20.55 -21.98
C ASN A 209 0.17 -19.43 -21.42
N GLU A 210 -0.42 -19.63 -20.24
CA GLU A 210 -1.28 -18.67 -19.56
C GLU A 210 -0.52 -17.93 -18.46
N LYS A 211 -0.89 -16.65 -18.23
CA LYS A 211 -0.30 -15.84 -17.16
C LYS A 211 -0.90 -16.23 -15.81
N ILE A 212 -0.06 -16.67 -14.88
CA ILE A 212 -0.43 -16.88 -13.47
C ILE A 212 0.16 -15.75 -12.65
N TYR A 213 -0.68 -14.85 -12.13
CA TYR A 213 -0.24 -13.72 -11.33
C TYR A 213 0.15 -14.15 -9.91
N PHE A 214 1.25 -13.58 -9.39
CA PHE A 214 1.68 -13.86 -8.02
C PHE A 214 0.67 -13.37 -6.97
N LYS A 215 -0.15 -12.37 -7.30
CA LYS A 215 -1.23 -11.90 -6.42
C LYS A 215 -2.22 -13.03 -6.14
N ASP A 216 -2.70 -13.69 -7.19
CA ASP A 216 -3.71 -14.73 -7.08
C ASP A 216 -3.16 -15.93 -6.30
N LEU A 217 -1.92 -16.34 -6.59
CA LEU A 217 -1.22 -17.39 -5.83
C LEU A 217 -1.05 -17.03 -4.36
N PHE A 218 -0.74 -15.77 -4.05
CA PHE A 218 -0.56 -15.29 -2.69
C PHE A 218 -1.89 -15.28 -1.92
N GLU A 219 -2.95 -14.73 -2.52
CA GLU A 219 -4.30 -14.70 -1.92
C GLU A 219 -4.82 -16.12 -1.67
N GLN A 220 -4.64 -17.04 -2.61
CA GLN A 220 -5.01 -18.45 -2.44
C GLN A 220 -4.22 -19.13 -1.31
N LYS A 221 -2.90 -18.93 -1.26
CA LYS A 221 -2.03 -19.58 -0.27
C LYS A 221 -2.35 -19.15 1.17
N PHE A 222 -2.64 -17.87 1.38
CA PHE A 222 -2.84 -17.31 2.71
C PHE A 222 -4.31 -17.09 3.07
N ASN A 223 -5.22 -17.20 2.09
CA ASN A 223 -6.63 -16.87 2.23
C ASN A 223 -6.86 -15.45 2.80
N ILE A 224 -6.09 -14.48 2.30
CA ILE A 224 -6.13 -13.08 2.70
C ILE A 224 -6.20 -12.22 1.44
N PRO A 225 -7.19 -11.33 1.29
CA PRO A 225 -7.29 -10.47 0.12
C PRO A 225 -6.21 -9.39 0.12
N LEU A 226 -5.66 -9.11 -1.06
CA LEU A 226 -4.68 -8.06 -1.33
C LEU A 226 -5.28 -6.99 -2.22
N TYR A 227 -5.21 -5.75 -1.78
CA TYR A 227 -5.65 -4.58 -2.51
C TYR A 227 -4.45 -3.70 -2.85
N SER A 228 -4.54 -2.97 -3.96
CA SER A 228 -3.51 -2.02 -4.37
C SER A 228 -4.12 -0.70 -4.82
N ILE A 229 -3.54 0.42 -4.41
CA ILE A 229 -3.98 1.75 -4.89
C ILE A 229 -3.69 1.89 -6.39
N LEU A 230 -2.47 1.54 -6.80
CA LEU A 230 -2.01 1.52 -8.18
C LEU A 230 -1.67 0.09 -8.60
N ASN A 231 -1.87 -0.24 -9.87
CA ASN A 231 -1.34 -1.47 -10.47
C ASN A 231 -0.76 -1.21 -11.86
N TYR A 232 0.28 -1.96 -12.23
CA TYR A 232 1.04 -1.69 -13.46
C TYR A 232 0.15 -1.73 -14.72
N ASN A 233 -0.66 -2.78 -14.87
CA ASN A 233 -1.44 -3.02 -16.09
C ASN A 233 -2.45 -1.88 -16.36
N GLU A 234 -3.16 -1.41 -15.34
CA GLU A 234 -4.18 -0.38 -15.49
C GLU A 234 -3.59 1.03 -15.47
N ASP A 235 -2.57 1.27 -14.64
CA ASP A 235 -2.13 2.63 -14.32
C ASP A 235 -0.93 3.12 -15.13
N PHE A 236 -0.10 2.23 -15.67
CA PHE A 236 1.18 2.62 -16.30
C PHE A 236 1.51 1.91 -17.62
N ASP A 237 0.89 0.78 -17.95
CA ASP A 237 1.24 0.00 -19.15
C ASP A 237 1.08 0.81 -20.46
N HIS A 238 0.09 1.71 -20.52
CA HIS A 238 -0.15 2.60 -21.65
C HIS A 238 0.90 3.70 -21.86
N LEU A 239 1.92 3.79 -20.99
CA LEU A 239 2.99 4.80 -21.06
C LEU A 239 4.29 4.27 -21.68
N ILE A 240 4.35 2.98 -22.06
CA ILE A 240 5.53 2.32 -22.65
C ILE A 240 5.35 2.12 -24.16
#